data_AF-A0A7V9DFK5-F1
#
_entry.id   AF-A0A7V9DFK5-F1
#
_cell.length_a   1.000
_cell.length_b   1.000
_cell.length_c   1.000
_cell.angle_alpha   90.00
_cell.angle_beta   90.00
_cell.angle_gamma   90.00
#
_symmetry.space_group_name_H-M   'P 1'
#
loop_
_entity.id
_entity.type
_entity.pdbx_description
1 polymer ?
#
loop_
_entity_poly.entity_id
_entity_poly.type
_entity_poly.pdbx_seq_one_letter_code
_entity_poly.pdbx_strand_id
1 'polypeptide(L)' 'MFVSFEGLDGSGKTTQVERLRAALEADRREGVTAREPGGTALGERIRELVLHGDEMTPWAEALLYAAARAEL' A
#
# COMPACT_ATOMS: atom_id res chain seq x y z
N MET A 1 -10.48 0.82 13.82
CA MET A 1 -10.09 -0.53 13.35
C MET A 1 -9.17 -0.33 12.16
N PHE A 2 -8.04 -1.05 12.11
CA PHE A 2 -7.12 -1.03 10.97
C PHE A 2 -7.08 -2.42 10.34
N VAL A 3 -7.15 -2.49 9.02
CA VAL A 3 -7.22 -3.75 8.25
C VAL A 3 -6.20 -3.66 7.13
N SER A 4 -5.26 -4.62 7.08
CA SER A 4 -4.36 -4.81 5.93
C SER A 4 -4.82 -5.99 5.07
N PHE A 5 -4.64 -5.87 3.76
CA PHE A 5 -4.86 -6.94 2.79
C PHE A 5 -3.51 -7.36 2.20
N GLU A 6 -3.03 -8.54 2.60
CA GLU A 6 -1.75 -9.09 2.16
C GLU A 6 -1.92 -10.23 1.15
N GLY A 7 -0.91 -10.42 0.30
CA GLY A 7 -0.88 -11.51 -0.66
C GLY A 7 0.00 -11.23 -1.87
N LEU A 8 0.21 -12.26 -2.69
CA LEU A 8 1.01 -12.17 -3.91
C LEU A 8 0.40 -11.23 -4.96
N ASP A 9 1.19 -10.84 -5.95
CA ASP A 9 0.70 -10.08 -7.09
C ASP A 9 -0.36 -10.86 -7.86
N GLY A 10 -1.40 -10.14 -8.29
CA GLY A 10 -2.57 -10.74 -8.93
C GLY A 10 -3.53 -11.48 -7.99
N SER A 11 -3.29 -11.55 -6.67
CA SER A 11 -4.19 -12.25 -5.73
C SER A 11 -5.55 -11.58 -5.51
N GLY A 12 -5.78 -10.40 -6.09
CA GLY A 12 -7.06 -9.68 -6.02
C GLY A 12 -7.20 -8.72 -4.84
N LYS A 13 -6.11 -8.34 -4.16
CA LYS A 13 -6.10 -7.41 -3.00
C LYS A 13 -6.92 -6.14 -3.25
N THR A 14 -6.65 -5.44 -4.36
CA THR A 14 -7.35 -4.21 -4.75
C THR A 14 -8.85 -4.43 -4.89
N THR A 15 -9.26 -5.54 -5.52
CA THR A 15 -10.68 -5.89 -5.66
C THR A 15 -11.35 -6.11 -4.31
N GLN A 16 -10.65 -6.73 -3.35
CA GLN A 16 -11.21 -6.97 -2.02
C GLN A 16 -11.28 -5.70 -1.17
N VAL A 17 -10.31 -4.79 -1.29
CA VAL A 17 -10.35 -3.48 -0.63
C VAL A 17 -11.58 -2.69 -1.09
N GLU A 18 -11.82 -2.61 -2.40
CA GLU A 18 -12.98 -1.88 -2.95
C GLU A 18 -14.32 -2.52 -2.54
N ARG A 19 -14.39 -3.85 -2.49
CA ARG A 19 -15.60 -4.56 -2.01
C ARG A 19 -15.87 -4.29 -0.54
N LEU A 20 -14.83 -4.32 0.30
CA LEU A 20 -14.99 -4.01 1.73
C LEU A 20 -15.41 -2.55 1.92
N ARG A 21 -14.77 -1.61 1.20
CA ARG A 21 -15.14 -0.19 1.21
C ARG A 21 -16.62 -0.01 0.87
N ALA A 22 -17.08 -0.57 -0.24
CA ALA A 22 -18.48 -0.46 -0.66
C ALA A 22 -19.46 -1.07 0.35
N ALA A 23 -19.12 -2.21 0.97
CA ALA A 23 -19.94 -2.82 2.01
C ALA A 23 -20.05 -1.95 3.26
N LEU A 24 -18.93 -1.34 3.69
CA LEU A 24 -18.92 -0.41 4.84
C LEU A 24 -19.72 0.87 4.55
N GLU A 25 -19.57 1.43 3.34
CA GLU A 25 -20.34 2.62 2.92
C GLU A 25 -21.85 2.33 2.89
N ALA A 26 -22.26 1.15 2.42
CA ALA A 26 -23.67 0.72 2.46
C ALA A 26 -24.23 0.65 3.89
N ASP A 27 -23.38 0.31 4.86
CA ASP A 27 -23.68 0.30 6.29
C ASP A 27 -23.51 1.67 6.98
N ARG A 28 -23.32 2.75 6.20
CA ARG A 28 -23.07 4.13 6.68
C ARG A 28 -21.83 4.23 7.58
N ARG A 29 -20.81 3.44 7.31
CA ARG A 29 -19.50 3.50 7.96
C ARG A 29 -18.50 4.15 7.02
N GLU A 30 -17.84 5.19 7.50
CA GLU A 30 -16.77 5.87 6.75
C GLU A 30 -15.46 5.09 6.87
N GLY A 31 -14.65 5.11 5.80
CA GLY A 31 -13.34 4.49 5.75
C GLY A 31 -12.43 5.17 4.76
N VAL A 32 -11.14 5.22 5.09
CA VAL A 32 -10.08 5.70 4.19
C VAL A 32 -9.30 4.49 3.71
N THR A 33 -8.96 4.48 2.43
CA THR A 33 -8.09 3.46 1.83
C THR A 33 -6.67 4.00 1.72
N ALA A 34 -5.69 3.16 2.02
CA ALA A 34 -4.27 3.46 1.83
C ALA A 34 -3.62 2.32 1.04
N ARG A 35 -2.52 2.61 0.35
CA ARG A 35 -1.75 1.63 -0.43
C ARG A 35 -0.27 1.81 -0.14
N GLU A 36 0.41 0.70 0.14
CA GLU A 36 1.84 0.65 0.40
C GLU A 36 2.58 -0.23 -0.63
N PRO A 37 3.81 0.14 -1.02
CA PRO A 37 4.43 1.45 -0.83
C PRO A 37 3.74 2.46 -1.76
N GLY A 38 3.59 3.71 -1.31
CA GLY A 38 2.86 4.74 -2.05
C GLY A 38 1.91 5.55 -1.17
N GLY A 39 0.93 6.20 -1.79
CA GLY A 39 -0.13 6.95 -1.10
C GLY A 39 0.26 8.36 -0.63
N THR A 40 1.55 8.70 -0.65
CA THR A 40 2.05 10.09 -0.48
C THR A 40 3.00 10.48 -1.60
N ALA A 41 3.26 11.78 -1.78
CA ALA A 41 4.19 12.25 -2.82
C ALA A 41 5.62 11.69 -2.63
N LEU A 42 6.07 11.51 -1.40
CA LEU A 42 7.36 10.86 -1.12
C LEU A 42 7.25 9.34 -1.28
N GLY A 43 6.19 8.71 -0.77
CA GLY A 43 5.96 7.27 -0.88
C GLY A 43 5.88 6.78 -2.33
N GLU A 44 5.26 7.56 -3.24
CA GLU A 44 5.20 7.21 -4.67
C GLU A 44 6.60 7.30 -5.34
N ARG A 45 7.44 8.28 -4.98
CA ARG A 45 8.83 8.32 -5.45
C ARG A 45 9.66 7.14 -4.96
N ILE A 46 9.47 6.75 -3.71
CA ILE A 46 10.16 5.58 -3.14
C ILE A 46 9.68 4.30 -3.84
N ARG A 47 8.37 4.17 -4.10
CA ARG A 47 7.79 3.07 -4.87
C ARG A 47 8.43 2.94 -6.24
N GLU A 48 8.56 4.04 -6.98
CA GLU A 48 9.22 4.04 -8.28
C GLU A 48 10.66 3.54 -8.20
N LEU A 49 11.43 4.01 -7.21
CA LEU A 49 12.81 3.58 -6.98
C LEU A 49 12.91 2.08 -6.67
N VAL A 50 12.01 1.55 -5.84
CA VAL A 50 12.00 0.13 -5.48
C VAL A 50 11.62 -0.76 -6.67
N LEU A 51 10.63 -0.36 -7.47
CA LEU A 51 10.11 -1.21 -8.55
C LEU A 51 10.91 -1.11 -9.85
N HIS A 52 11.56 0.03 -10.09
CA HIS A 52 12.16 0.36 -11.39
C HIS A 52 13.57 0.95 -11.28
N GLY A 53 14.10 1.14 -10.07
CA GLY A 53 15.45 1.64 -9.85
C GLY A 53 16.54 0.58 -10.00
N ASP A 54 17.75 0.96 -9.61
CA ASP A 54 18.92 0.10 -9.63
C ASP A 54 18.81 -1.04 -8.61
N GLU A 55 19.63 -2.09 -8.77
CA GLU A 55 19.70 -3.17 -7.81
C GLU A 55 20.08 -2.67 -6.41
N MET A 56 19.30 -3.11 -5.42
CA MET A 56 19.50 -2.78 -4.02
C MET A 56 19.84 -4.03 -3.22
N THR A 57 20.60 -3.85 -2.14
CA THR A 57 20.68 -4.91 -1.13
C THR A 57 19.30 -5.11 -0.49
N PRO A 58 18.93 -6.33 -0.06
CA PRO A 58 17.62 -6.60 0.53
C PRO A 58 17.28 -5.69 1.72
N TRP A 59 18.28 -5.29 2.51
CA TRP A 59 18.09 -4.38 3.64
C TRP A 59 17.80 -2.95 3.21
N ALA A 60 18.44 -2.46 2.15
CA ALA A 60 18.18 -1.13 1.63
C ALA A 60 16.76 -1.03 1.07
N GLU A 61 16.32 -2.04 0.33
CA GLU A 61 14.93 -2.13 -0.17
C GLU A 61 13.93 -2.15 1.00
N ALA A 62 14.14 -3.02 1.99
CA ALA A 62 13.25 -3.12 3.15
C ALA A 62 13.14 -1.80 3.95
N LEU A 63 14.26 -1.08 4.11
CA LEU A 63 14.28 0.22 4.79
C LEU A 63 13.57 1.31 3.98
N LEU A 64 13.64 1.26 2.65
CA LEU A 64 12.86 2.16 1.79
C LEU A 64 11.36 1.90 1.90
N TYR A 65 10.93 0.64 1.91
CA TYR A 65 9.52 0.29 2.20
C TYR A 65 9.08 0.85 3.56
N ALA A 66 9.91 0.70 4.59
CA ALA A 66 9.63 1.24 5.92
C ALA A 66 9.53 2.77 5.92
N ALA A 67 10.42 3.46 5.20
CA ALA A 67 10.39 4.91 5.06
C ALA A 67 9.15 5.39 4.30
N ALA A 68 8.75 4.72 3.21
CA ALA A 68 7.54 5.05 2.46
C ALA A 68 6.27 4.89 3.31
N ARG A 69 6.19 3.82 4.11
CA ARG A 69 5.09 3.59 5.05
C ARG A 69 5.02 4.63 6.16
N ALA A 70 6.16 5.13 6.64
CA ALA A 70 6.20 6.13 7.71
C ALA A 70 5.60 7.50 7.31
N GLU A 71 5.39 7.74 6.01
CA GLU A 71 4.81 8.97 5.49
C GLU A 71 3.27 8.95 5.42
N LEU A 72 2.64 7.78 5.54
CA LEU A 72 1.18 7.58 5.45
C LEU A 72 0.45 7.98 6.74
#